data_AF-A0A2N2YFX2-F1
#
_entry.id   AF-A0A2N2YFX2-F1
#
_cell.length_a   1.000
_cell.length_b   1.000
_cell.length_c   1.000
_cell.angle_alpha   90.00
_cell.angle_beta   90.00
_cell.angle_gamma   90.00
#
_symmetry.space_group_name_H-M   'P 1'
#
loop_
_entity.id
_entity.type
_entity.pdbx_description
1 polymer ?
#
loop_
_entity_poly.entity_id
_entity_poly.type
_entity_poly.pdbx_seq_one_letter_code
_entity_poly.pdbx_strand_id
1 'polypeptide(L)'
;YLTDGTFMLSLSTSDDISVGVVYLCDNPQELAVAYQGLSVLHPGKGPDRMSSRDASGTYLTLLACPNFAPKPLKGTAIGLCGNFFELSLETERFDETVTFWEKAGYQVIYGKREEKNWVTLSDEWIKVGVYRQGTVDHPFRTPALTYFEKDMKDRIKLVKELGVPISYELESPCKTGITDAVLESPAGYHMFLFTA
;
A
#
# COMPACT_ATOMS: atom_id res chain seq x y z
N TYR A 1 -5.61 -14.68 4.07
CA TYR A 1 -5.92 -13.29 3.71
C TYR A 1 -6.75 -12.65 4.81
N LEU A 2 -6.45 -11.40 5.15
CA LEU A 2 -7.28 -10.53 5.99
C LEU A 2 -7.93 -9.50 5.06
N THR A 3 -9.19 -9.14 5.28
CA THR A 3 -9.86 -8.14 4.43
C THR A 3 -10.86 -7.33 5.24
N ASP A 4 -11.00 -6.05 4.88
CA ASP A 4 -12.06 -5.16 5.34
C ASP A 4 -13.16 -4.97 4.27
N GLY A 5 -13.17 -5.81 3.23
CA GLY A 5 -14.13 -5.72 2.13
C GLY A 5 -13.77 -4.68 1.08
N THR A 6 -12.77 -3.84 1.34
CA THR A 6 -12.21 -2.85 0.40
C THR A 6 -10.81 -3.27 -0.05
N PHE A 7 -9.99 -3.75 0.89
CA PHE A 7 -8.62 -4.19 0.67
C PHE A 7 -8.43 -5.63 1.18
N MET A 8 -7.55 -6.38 0.52
CA MET A 8 -7.17 -7.74 0.94
C MET A 8 -5.67 -7.80 1.23
N LEU A 9 -5.32 -8.04 2.48
CA LEU A 9 -3.96 -8.26 2.94
C LEU A 9 -3.63 -9.77 2.92
N SER A 10 -2.55 -10.13 2.24
CA SER A 10 -1.95 -11.46 2.33
C SER A 10 -0.69 -11.38 3.20
N LEU A 11 -0.55 -12.30 4.15
CA LEU A 11 0.66 -12.46 4.94
C LEU A 11 1.25 -13.83 4.63
N SER A 12 2.57 -13.88 4.44
CA SER A 12 3.30 -15.09 4.08
C SER A 12 4.60 -15.17 4.87
N THR A 13 4.95 -16.37 5.34
CA THR A 13 6.28 -16.67 5.85
C THR A 13 7.21 -17.24 4.77
N SER A 14 6.70 -17.43 3.55
CA SER A 14 7.49 -17.86 2.40
C SER A 14 8.07 -16.64 1.69
N ASP A 15 9.38 -16.71 1.40
CA ASP A 15 10.13 -15.78 0.56
C ASP A 15 9.71 -15.86 -0.93
N ASP A 16 8.81 -16.78 -1.28
CA ASP A 16 8.30 -16.93 -2.64
C ASP A 16 7.32 -15.83 -3.05
N ILE A 17 6.76 -15.08 -2.08
CA ILE A 17 5.80 -14.02 -2.35
C ILE A 17 6.49 -12.66 -2.25
N SER A 18 6.54 -11.97 -3.38
CA SER A 18 7.02 -10.60 -3.45
C SER A 18 6.13 -9.63 -2.67
N VAL A 19 6.74 -8.72 -1.92
CA VAL A 19 6.03 -7.70 -1.15
C VAL A 19 5.59 -6.57 -2.08
N GLY A 20 4.29 -6.31 -2.14
CA GLY A 20 3.70 -5.23 -2.93
C GLY A 20 2.26 -5.52 -3.35
N VAL A 21 1.86 -5.03 -4.53
CA VAL A 21 0.52 -5.21 -5.08
C VAL A 21 0.45 -6.55 -5.84
N VAL A 22 -0.59 -7.33 -5.56
CA VAL A 22 -0.84 -8.61 -6.23
C VAL A 22 -2.25 -8.59 -6.83
N TYR A 23 -2.32 -8.63 -8.16
CA TYR A 23 -3.56 -8.89 -8.88
C TYR A 23 -3.72 -10.39 -9.13
N LEU A 24 -4.87 -10.91 -8.71
CA LEU A 24 -5.30 -12.26 -9.00
C LEU A 24 -6.05 -12.24 -10.33
N CYS A 25 -5.68 -13.12 -11.26
CA CYS A 25 -6.30 -13.18 -12.58
C CYS A 25 -6.34 -14.63 -13.07
N ASP A 26 -7.16 -14.91 -14.08
CA ASP A 26 -7.25 -16.26 -14.65
C ASP A 26 -5.99 -16.60 -15.48
N ASN A 27 -5.45 -15.62 -16.22
CA ASN A 27 -4.32 -15.79 -17.13
C ASN A 27 -3.35 -14.58 -17.06
N PRO A 28 -2.28 -14.66 -16.26
CA PRO A 28 -1.30 -13.58 -16.12
C PRO A 28 -0.62 -13.18 -17.43
N GLN A 29 -0.35 -14.13 -18.33
CA GLN A 29 0.33 -13.88 -19.60
C GLN A 29 -0.51 -13.00 -20.51
N GLU A 30 -1.80 -13.32 -20.64
CA GLU A 30 -2.74 -12.56 -21.45
C GLU A 30 -2.93 -11.15 -20.88
N LEU A 31 -3.07 -11.03 -19.57
CA LEU A 31 -3.19 -9.71 -18.93
C LEU A 31 -1.88 -8.91 -19.06
N ALA A 32 -0.72 -9.57 -18.99
CA ALA A 32 0.56 -8.93 -19.25
C ALA A 32 0.69 -8.40 -20.68
N VAL A 33 -0.07 -8.94 -21.66
CA VAL A 33 -0.18 -8.36 -23.01
C VAL A 33 -0.83 -6.98 -22.97
N ALA A 34 -1.90 -6.80 -22.19
CA ALA A 34 -2.52 -5.49 -22.01
C ALA A 34 -1.57 -4.49 -21.32
N TYR A 35 -0.69 -5.02 -20.47
CA TYR A 35 0.42 -4.32 -19.85
C TYR A 35 1.68 -4.24 -20.75
N GLN A 36 1.66 -4.57 -22.04
CA GLN A 36 2.89 -4.58 -22.89
C GLN A 36 3.59 -3.23 -23.09
N GLY A 37 2.95 -2.10 -22.76
CA GLY A 37 3.65 -0.81 -22.59
C GLY A 37 4.69 -0.82 -21.46
N LEU A 38 4.59 -1.80 -20.56
CA LEU A 38 5.53 -2.15 -19.50
C LEU A 38 6.38 -3.33 -19.91
N SER A 39 7.47 -3.09 -20.62
CA SER A 39 8.54 -4.09 -20.81
C SER A 39 9.23 -4.53 -19.49
N VAL A 40 8.55 -4.41 -18.35
CA VAL A 40 9.04 -4.62 -16.99
C VAL A 40 8.47 -5.87 -16.32
N LEU A 41 7.33 -6.43 -16.77
CA LEU A 41 6.79 -7.66 -16.17
C LEU A 41 7.56 -8.89 -16.67
N HIS A 42 8.16 -9.63 -15.74
CA HIS A 42 8.96 -10.82 -16.03
C HIS A 42 8.33 -12.08 -15.42
N PRO A 43 8.51 -13.27 -16.02
CA PRO A 43 8.09 -14.53 -15.42
C PRO A 43 8.70 -14.70 -14.01
N GLY A 44 7.86 -15.08 -13.05
CA GLY A 44 8.28 -15.40 -11.68
C GLY A 44 8.87 -16.81 -11.57
N LYS A 45 8.79 -17.42 -10.38
CA LYS A 45 9.22 -18.82 -10.13
C LYS A 45 8.37 -19.89 -10.86
N GLY A 46 7.52 -19.50 -11.79
CA GLY A 46 6.66 -20.39 -12.57
C GLY A 46 5.87 -19.62 -13.64
N PRO A 47 5.22 -20.33 -14.57
CA PRO A 47 4.40 -19.70 -15.61
C PRO A 47 3.21 -18.94 -14.99
N ASP A 48 2.69 -19.39 -13.87
CA ASP A 48 1.47 -18.83 -13.27
C ASP A 48 1.68 -17.48 -12.56
N ARG A 49 2.84 -16.86 -12.74
CA ARG A 49 3.19 -15.60 -12.08
C ARG A 49 4.03 -14.71 -12.97
N MET A 50 3.63 -13.46 -13.06
CA MET A 50 4.43 -12.39 -13.67
C MET A 50 4.63 -11.29 -12.64
N SER A 51 5.85 -10.79 -12.51
CA SER A 51 6.15 -9.76 -11.52
C SER A 51 7.17 -8.76 -12.05
N SER A 52 7.04 -7.52 -11.59
CA SER A 52 8.07 -6.52 -11.74
C SER A 52 8.27 -5.77 -10.43
N ARG A 53 9.46 -5.20 -10.27
CA ARG A 53 9.87 -4.45 -9.09
C ARG A 53 10.12 -3.01 -9.49
N ASP A 54 9.53 -2.07 -8.78
CA ASP A 54 9.82 -0.65 -8.96
C ASP A 54 11.15 -0.25 -8.31
N ALA A 55 11.51 1.03 -8.42
CA ALA A 55 12.74 1.55 -7.86
C ALA A 55 12.70 1.77 -6.34
N SER A 56 11.51 1.75 -5.71
CA SER A 56 11.34 1.70 -4.25
C SER A 56 11.60 0.30 -3.68
N GLY A 57 11.63 -0.70 -4.55
CA GLY A 57 11.80 -2.10 -4.21
C GLY A 57 10.49 -2.86 -4.00
N THR A 58 9.35 -2.23 -4.31
CA THR A 58 8.00 -2.79 -4.19
C THR A 58 7.61 -3.49 -5.48
N TYR A 59 6.87 -4.60 -5.36
CA TYR A 59 6.48 -5.39 -6.52
C TYR A 59 5.05 -5.10 -6.99
N LEU A 60 4.85 -5.19 -8.30
CA LEU A 60 3.56 -5.43 -8.94
C LEU A 60 3.57 -6.86 -9.47
N THR A 61 2.62 -7.67 -9.02
CA THR A 61 2.54 -9.10 -9.35
C THR A 61 1.18 -9.45 -9.94
N LEU A 62 1.18 -10.16 -11.07
CA LEU A 62 0.03 -10.87 -11.60
C LEU A 62 0.19 -12.35 -11.22
N LEU A 63 -0.81 -12.91 -10.54
CA LEU A 63 -0.80 -14.30 -10.09
C LEU A 63 -2.03 -15.04 -10.64
N ALA A 64 -1.80 -16.18 -11.28
CA ALA A 64 -2.87 -17.02 -11.77
C ALA A 64 -3.63 -17.60 -10.58
N CYS A 65 -4.91 -17.27 -10.48
CA CYS A 65 -5.80 -17.80 -9.46
C CYS A 65 -7.18 -18.02 -10.07
N PRO A 66 -7.31 -18.98 -11.00
CA PRO A 66 -8.54 -19.16 -11.75
C PRO A 66 -9.70 -19.49 -10.80
N ASN A 67 -10.83 -18.85 -11.02
CA ASN A 67 -12.03 -18.96 -10.17
C ASN A 67 -11.84 -18.43 -8.74
N PHE A 68 -10.86 -17.56 -8.49
CA PHE A 68 -10.76 -16.88 -7.21
C PHE A 68 -11.96 -15.94 -7.02
N ALA A 69 -12.80 -16.27 -6.05
CA ALA A 69 -13.88 -15.40 -5.60
C ALA A 69 -13.67 -15.14 -4.10
N PRO A 70 -13.29 -13.92 -3.69
CA PRO A 70 -13.21 -13.60 -2.27
C PRO A 70 -14.62 -13.71 -1.68
N LYS A 71 -14.72 -14.31 -0.48
CA LYS A 71 -16.00 -14.38 0.21
C LYS A 71 -16.41 -12.95 0.60
N PRO A 72 -17.59 -12.47 0.20
CA PRO A 72 -18.04 -11.15 0.59
C PRO A 72 -18.16 -11.08 2.11
N LEU A 73 -17.68 -9.99 2.70
CA LEU A 73 -17.93 -9.73 4.11
C LEU A 73 -19.42 -9.51 4.34
N LYS A 74 -19.91 -9.99 5.49
CA LYS A 74 -21.29 -9.72 5.93
C LYS A 74 -21.28 -8.49 6.84
N GLY A 75 -22.14 -7.52 6.53
CA GLY A 75 -22.24 -6.26 7.27
C GLY A 75 -21.17 -5.24 6.87
N THR A 76 -21.10 -4.13 7.60
CA THR A 76 -20.09 -3.09 7.40
C THR A 76 -18.82 -3.49 8.14
N ALA A 77 -17.72 -3.71 7.41
CA ALA A 77 -16.44 -3.91 8.04
C ALA A 77 -16.00 -2.60 8.73
N ILE A 78 -15.65 -2.70 10.01
CA ILE A 78 -15.04 -1.60 10.75
C ILE A 78 -13.63 -2.06 11.10
N GLY A 79 -12.64 -1.66 10.29
CA GLY A 79 -11.24 -1.90 10.59
C GLY A 79 -10.81 -1.08 11.80
N LEU A 80 -9.87 -1.55 12.61
CA LEU A 80 -9.36 -0.78 13.76
C LEU A 80 -8.58 0.47 13.31
N CYS A 81 -7.86 0.36 12.19
CA CYS A 81 -6.98 1.41 11.67
C CYS A 81 -7.70 2.53 10.92
N GLY A 82 -9.00 2.44 10.66
CA GLY A 82 -9.73 3.38 9.80
C GLY A 82 -9.92 2.85 8.38
N ASN A 83 -10.16 3.76 7.42
CA ASN A 83 -10.34 3.38 6.02
C ASN A 83 -8.98 3.31 5.32
N PHE A 84 -8.71 2.20 4.64
CA PHE A 84 -7.53 2.08 3.79
C PHE A 84 -7.56 3.17 2.71
N PHE A 85 -6.45 3.89 2.57
CA PHE A 85 -6.29 4.94 1.57
C PHE A 85 -5.37 4.47 0.45
N GLU A 86 -4.13 4.09 0.75
CA GLU A 86 -3.15 3.71 -0.26
C GLU A 86 -2.04 2.81 0.29
N LEU A 87 -1.29 2.20 -0.63
CA LEU A 87 0.04 1.66 -0.38
C LEU A 87 1.07 2.78 -0.56
N SER A 88 1.73 3.21 0.50
CA SER A 88 2.66 4.32 0.47
C SER A 88 4.11 3.83 0.33
N LEU A 89 4.84 4.43 -0.61
CA LEU A 89 6.20 4.07 -1.01
C LEU A 89 7.13 5.28 -0.87
N GLU A 90 8.14 5.20 -0.02
CA GLU A 90 9.25 6.15 0.01
C GLU A 90 10.41 5.67 -0.88
N THR A 91 11.00 6.57 -1.66
CA THR A 91 12.05 6.24 -2.62
C THR A 91 12.98 7.43 -2.91
N GLU A 92 14.27 7.15 -3.11
CA GLU A 92 15.24 8.13 -3.67
C GLU A 92 15.00 8.36 -5.17
N ARG A 93 14.43 7.37 -5.86
CA ARG A 93 14.23 7.34 -7.32
C ARG A 93 12.78 7.67 -7.65
N PHE A 94 12.34 8.84 -7.19
CA PHE A 94 10.95 9.31 -7.29
C PHE A 94 10.39 9.24 -8.71
N ASP A 95 11.04 9.90 -9.67
CA ASP A 95 10.55 9.98 -11.05
C ASP A 95 10.47 8.61 -11.73
N GLU A 96 11.41 7.72 -11.44
CA GLU A 96 11.42 6.36 -11.98
C GLU A 96 10.30 5.49 -11.39
N THR A 97 10.05 5.63 -10.09
CA THR A 97 8.98 4.93 -9.39
C THR A 97 7.61 5.38 -9.91
N VAL A 98 7.38 6.69 -10.03
CA VAL A 98 6.15 7.24 -10.63
C VAL A 98 5.95 6.72 -12.06
N THR A 99 7.00 6.78 -12.89
CA THR A 99 6.94 6.32 -14.29
C THR A 99 6.64 4.82 -14.40
N PHE A 100 7.14 4.01 -13.46
CA PHE A 100 6.82 2.58 -13.40
C PHE A 100 5.31 2.37 -13.21
N TRP A 101 4.70 3.03 -12.23
CA TRP A 101 3.28 2.90 -11.94
C TRP A 101 2.40 3.52 -13.05
N GLU A 102 2.81 4.63 -13.66
CA GLU A 102 2.12 5.20 -14.84
C GLU A 102 2.11 4.24 -16.03
N LYS A 103 3.25 3.62 -16.32
CA LYS A 103 3.32 2.56 -17.33
C LYS A 103 2.38 1.42 -16.97
N ALA A 104 2.18 1.14 -15.68
CA ALA A 104 1.29 0.13 -15.11
C ALA A 104 -0.20 0.44 -15.27
N GLY A 105 -0.53 1.53 -15.96
CA GLY A 105 -1.90 1.98 -16.18
C GLY A 105 -2.44 2.83 -15.04
N TYR A 106 -1.65 3.10 -14.00
CA TYR A 106 -2.06 3.99 -12.92
C TYR A 106 -2.02 5.44 -13.40
N GLN A 107 -2.90 6.26 -12.86
CA GLN A 107 -2.97 7.68 -13.15
C GLN A 107 -2.77 8.49 -11.88
N VAL A 108 -2.04 9.60 -11.97
CA VAL A 108 -1.89 10.53 -10.85
C VAL A 108 -3.26 11.14 -10.53
N ILE A 109 -3.73 10.94 -9.29
CA ILE A 109 -5.00 11.46 -8.79
C ILE A 109 -4.83 12.53 -7.69
N TYR A 110 -3.67 12.55 -7.01
CA TYR A 110 -3.32 13.57 -6.03
C TYR A 110 -1.86 13.98 -6.14
N GLY A 111 -1.57 15.21 -5.71
CA GLY A 111 -0.24 15.80 -5.79
C GLY A 111 0.14 16.23 -7.21
N LYS A 112 1.37 16.72 -7.36
CA LYS A 112 1.94 17.14 -8.65
C LYS A 112 3.38 16.65 -8.75
N ARG A 113 3.70 15.99 -9.87
CA ARG A 113 5.03 15.42 -10.10
C ARG A 113 6.11 16.50 -10.08
N GLU A 114 5.78 17.71 -10.52
CA GLU A 114 6.69 18.87 -10.58
C GLU A 114 7.11 19.35 -9.20
N GLU A 115 6.25 19.19 -8.19
CA GLU A 115 6.55 19.53 -6.79
C GLU A 115 7.55 18.55 -6.18
N LYS A 116 7.73 17.37 -6.80
CA LYS A 116 8.80 16.42 -6.48
C LYS A 116 8.84 15.93 -5.03
N ASN A 117 7.75 16.10 -4.28
CA ASN A 117 7.63 15.67 -2.90
C ASN A 117 6.81 14.38 -2.79
N TRP A 118 5.61 14.37 -3.38
CA TRP A 118 4.69 13.26 -3.34
C TRP A 118 3.66 13.31 -4.46
N VAL A 119 3.21 12.14 -4.91
CA VAL A 119 2.01 11.94 -5.73
C VAL A 119 1.29 10.67 -5.29
N THR A 120 -0.04 10.65 -5.36
CA THR A 120 -0.81 9.39 -5.35
C THR A 120 -1.22 9.05 -6.76
N LEU A 121 -0.93 7.82 -7.17
CA LEU A 121 -1.44 7.22 -8.38
C LEU A 121 -2.54 6.22 -8.03
N SER A 122 -3.49 6.02 -8.92
CA SER A 122 -4.55 5.02 -8.78
C SER A 122 -4.77 4.31 -10.10
N ASP A 123 -5.02 3.02 -10.02
CA ASP A 123 -5.83 2.35 -11.04
C ASP A 123 -7.30 2.30 -10.55
N GLU A 124 -8.13 1.47 -11.17
CA GLU A 124 -9.53 1.31 -10.76
C GLU A 124 -9.70 0.65 -9.38
N TRP A 125 -8.66 0.05 -8.81
CA TRP A 125 -8.76 -0.86 -7.66
C TRP A 125 -7.97 -0.40 -6.44
N ILE A 126 -6.75 0.09 -6.63
CA ILE A 126 -5.82 0.43 -5.55
C ILE A 126 -5.09 1.74 -5.82
N LYS A 127 -4.85 2.47 -4.74
CA LYS A 127 -4.00 3.67 -4.75
C LYS A 127 -2.59 3.33 -4.28
N VAL A 128 -1.62 3.96 -4.91
CA VAL A 128 -0.20 3.89 -4.57
C VAL A 128 0.33 5.32 -4.41
N GLY A 129 0.78 5.67 -3.20
CA GLY A 129 1.46 6.93 -2.93
C GLY A 129 2.95 6.78 -3.12
N VAL A 130 3.56 7.64 -3.92
CA VAL A 130 5.02 7.71 -4.07
C VAL A 130 5.50 8.98 -3.40
N TYR A 131 6.35 8.83 -2.39
CA TYR A 131 6.97 9.88 -1.61
C TYR A 131 8.46 9.92 -1.91
N ARG A 132 9.01 11.11 -2.07
CA ARG A 132 10.46 11.28 -2.15
C ARG A 132 11.06 11.05 -0.76
N GLN A 133 12.19 10.37 -0.72
CA GLN A 133 12.88 10.16 0.55
C GLN A 133 13.26 11.48 1.24
N GLY A 134 12.95 11.55 2.53
CA GLY A 134 13.29 12.70 3.37
C GLY A 134 12.37 13.91 3.21
N THR A 135 11.22 13.77 2.56
CA THR A 135 10.19 14.83 2.48
C THR A 135 9.07 14.66 3.49
N VAL A 136 9.10 13.58 4.27
CA VAL A 136 8.09 13.23 5.27
C VAL A 136 8.72 13.33 6.67
N ASP A 137 7.99 13.94 7.61
CA ASP A 137 8.50 14.27 8.96
C ASP A 137 8.32 13.15 10.01
N HIS A 138 7.93 11.95 9.57
CA HIS A 138 7.79 10.78 10.43
C HIS A 138 8.55 9.57 9.84
N PRO A 139 8.86 8.55 10.66
CA PRO A 139 9.49 7.33 10.17
C PRO A 139 8.67 6.67 9.06
N PHE A 140 9.33 6.36 7.94
CA PHE A 140 8.73 5.72 6.78
C PHE A 140 9.55 4.49 6.42
N ARG A 141 8.92 3.31 6.40
CA ARG A 141 9.51 2.09 5.84
C ARG A 141 8.66 1.59 4.69
N THR A 142 9.27 1.48 3.52
CA THR A 142 8.61 1.05 2.29
C THR A 142 8.46 -0.48 2.21
N PRO A 143 7.30 -1.00 1.77
CA PRO A 143 6.03 -0.29 1.63
C PRO A 143 5.32 -0.13 3.00
N ALA A 144 4.51 0.92 3.12
CA ALA A 144 3.65 1.18 4.27
C ALA A 144 2.18 1.20 3.86
N LEU A 145 1.27 0.91 4.81
CA LEU A 145 -0.17 1.04 4.60
C LEU A 145 -0.67 2.34 5.23
N THR A 146 -1.44 3.13 4.49
CA THR A 146 -1.98 4.40 4.98
C THR A 146 -3.47 4.31 5.21
N TYR A 147 -3.90 4.76 6.39
CA TYR A 147 -5.29 4.79 6.79
C TYR A 147 -5.70 6.19 7.25
N PHE A 148 -6.93 6.59 6.89
CA PHE A 148 -7.55 7.83 7.33
C PHE A 148 -8.88 7.60 8.00
N GLU A 149 -9.15 8.36 9.06
CA GLU A 149 -10.47 8.44 9.69
C GLU A 149 -10.61 9.69 10.57
N LYS A 150 -11.83 10.18 10.75
CA LYS A 150 -12.11 11.36 11.59
C LYS A 150 -11.89 11.12 13.10
N ASP A 151 -12.13 9.90 13.57
CA ASP A 151 -11.96 9.50 14.98
C ASP A 151 -10.59 8.85 15.23
N MET A 152 -9.57 9.17 14.42
CA MET A 152 -8.25 8.51 14.48
C MET A 152 -7.60 8.57 15.87
N LYS A 153 -7.78 9.67 16.60
CA LYS A 153 -7.33 9.80 17.99
C LYS A 153 -7.85 8.67 18.89
N ASP A 154 -9.13 8.32 18.79
CA ASP A 154 -9.75 7.28 19.62
C ASP A 154 -9.28 5.88 19.17
N ARG A 155 -9.04 5.71 17.87
CA ARG A 155 -8.47 4.47 17.30
C ARG A 155 -7.04 4.23 17.74
N ILE A 156 -6.19 5.27 17.71
CA ILE A 156 -4.82 5.22 18.21
C ILE A 156 -4.83 4.81 19.68
N LYS A 157 -5.69 5.42 20.50
CA LYS A 157 -5.85 5.05 21.91
C LYS A 157 -6.22 3.56 22.07
N LEU A 158 -7.21 3.07 21.33
CA LEU A 158 -7.62 1.67 21.37
C LEU A 158 -6.48 0.72 20.96
N VAL A 159 -5.76 1.03 19.89
CA VAL A 159 -4.62 0.24 19.40
C VAL A 159 -3.51 0.17 20.46
N LYS A 160 -3.26 1.25 21.21
CA LYS A 160 -2.33 1.25 22.37
C LYS A 160 -2.83 0.37 23.51
N GLU A 161 -4.11 0.45 23.85
CA GLU A 161 -4.72 -0.39 24.91
C GLU A 161 -4.65 -1.89 24.58
N LEU A 162 -4.67 -2.24 23.29
CA LEU A 162 -4.47 -3.59 22.79
C LEU A 162 -2.99 -4.04 22.76
N GLY A 163 -2.06 -3.17 23.15
CA GLY A 163 -0.63 -3.48 23.24
C GLY A 163 0.10 -3.49 21.89
N VAL A 164 -0.44 -2.86 20.85
CA VAL A 164 0.24 -2.76 19.55
C VAL A 164 1.35 -1.69 19.64
N PRO A 165 2.59 -2.00 19.19
CA PRO A 165 3.69 -1.04 19.22
C PRO A 165 3.43 0.18 18.33
N ILE A 166 3.70 1.36 18.88
CA ILE A 166 3.69 2.64 18.16
C ILE A 166 5.13 3.13 18.07
N SER A 167 5.61 3.35 16.85
CA SER A 167 6.98 3.80 16.57
C SER A 167 7.08 5.34 16.50
N TYR A 168 5.97 6.03 16.25
CA TYR A 168 5.89 7.49 16.20
C TYR A 168 4.49 7.99 16.54
N GLU A 169 4.41 9.15 17.20
CA GLU A 169 3.17 9.84 17.52
C GLU A 169 3.29 11.33 17.22
N LEU A 170 2.25 11.90 16.62
CA LEU A 170 2.10 13.33 16.44
C LEU A 170 1.05 13.87 17.40
N GLU A 171 1.47 14.80 18.26
CA GLU A 171 0.55 15.53 19.13
C GLU A 171 -0.17 16.65 18.37
N SER A 172 -1.45 16.84 18.68
CA SER A 172 -2.20 18.01 18.22
C SER A 172 -1.48 19.30 18.61
N PRO A 173 -1.39 20.31 17.71
CA PRO A 173 -0.83 21.62 18.05
C PRO A 173 -1.51 22.30 19.25
N CYS A 174 -2.79 21.99 19.48
CA CYS A 174 -3.58 22.50 20.59
C CYS A 174 -3.51 21.63 21.86
N LYS A 175 -2.63 20.62 21.90
CA LYS A 175 -2.40 19.69 23.02
C LYS A 175 -3.65 18.92 23.46
N THR A 176 -4.54 18.62 22.53
CA THR A 176 -5.77 17.86 22.81
C THR A 176 -5.57 16.34 22.72
N GLY A 177 -4.35 15.87 22.44
CA GLY A 177 -4.00 14.44 22.35
C GLY A 177 -3.21 14.13 21.07
N ILE A 178 -2.99 12.83 20.83
CA ILE A 178 -2.34 12.33 19.61
C ILE A 178 -3.35 12.38 18.46
N THR A 179 -2.97 13.00 17.34
CA THR A 179 -3.80 13.05 16.12
C THR A 179 -3.42 11.95 15.16
N ASP A 180 -2.12 11.70 15.03
CA ASP A 180 -1.56 10.78 14.06
C ASP A 180 -0.53 9.85 14.69
N ALA A 181 -0.37 8.66 14.14
CA ALA A 181 0.61 7.70 14.63
C ALA A 181 1.17 6.83 13.49
N VAL A 182 2.37 6.30 13.73
CA VAL A 182 2.94 5.21 12.94
C VAL A 182 2.99 3.96 13.81
N LEU A 183 2.33 2.90 13.37
CA LEU A 183 2.46 1.58 13.96
C LEU A 183 3.61 0.84 13.30
N GLU A 184 4.32 0.02 14.07
CA GLU A 184 5.33 -0.90 13.53
C GLU A 184 4.87 -2.35 13.77
N SER A 185 4.70 -3.11 12.69
CA SER A 185 4.42 -4.53 12.78
C SER A 185 5.64 -5.31 13.31
N PRO A 186 5.47 -6.53 13.85
CA PRO A 186 6.59 -7.37 14.27
C PRO A 186 7.59 -7.70 13.14
N ALA A 187 7.16 -7.63 11.87
CA ALA A 187 8.01 -7.81 10.71
C ALA A 187 8.68 -6.51 10.22
N GLY A 188 8.48 -5.40 10.93
CA GLY A 188 9.12 -4.12 10.66
C GLY A 188 8.39 -3.23 9.64
N TYR A 189 7.24 -3.63 9.11
CA TYR A 189 6.42 -2.78 8.23
C TYR A 189 5.69 -1.69 9.00
N HIS A 190 5.54 -0.53 8.36
CA HIS A 190 4.81 0.60 8.93
C HIS A 190 3.34 0.61 8.50
N MET A 191 2.47 1.06 9.40
CA MET A 191 1.09 1.43 9.11
C MET A 191 0.86 2.85 9.62
N PHE A 192 0.43 3.75 8.75
CA PHE A 192 0.17 5.14 9.09
C PHE A 192 -1.31 5.32 9.44
N LEU A 193 -1.53 5.96 10.58
CA LEU A 193 -2.83 6.29 11.13
C LEU A 193 -2.96 7.82 11.12
N PHE A 194 -3.72 8.36 10.17
CA PHE A 194 -3.88 9.80 10.00
C PHE A 194 -5.32 10.27 10.21
N THR A 195 -5.46 11.42 10.84
CA THR A 195 -6.75 12.12 10.94
C THR A 195 -7.14 12.66 9.56
N ALA A 196 -8.39 12.40 9.15
CA ALA A 196 -8.96 12.85 7.87
C ALA A 196 -9.44 14.32 7.88
#